data_AF-A0A5S6QZU6-F1
#
_entry.id   AF-A0A5S6QZU6-F1
#
_cell.length_a   1.000
_cell.length_b   1.000
_cell.length_c   1.000
_cell.angle_alpha   90.00
_cell.angle_beta   90.00
_cell.angle_gamma   90.00
#
_symmetry.space_group_name_H-M   'P 1'
#
loop_
_entity.id
_entity.type
_entity.pdbx_description
1 polymer ?
#
loop_
_entity_poly.entity_id
_entity_poly.type
_entity_poly.pdbx_seq_one_letter_code
_entity_poly.pdbx_strand_id
1 'polypeptide(L)'
;MSNEVKFEQKNFHGGKKRKLHTYEKARLAYERIQEEKKQKKLEKQQREKKRQEALDRSKQARMEKRKLLYKRSRKGQPALGLQIKYLLSKIEKQKTKDER
;
A
#
# COMPACT_ATOMS: atom_id res chain seq x y z
N MET A 1 -17.03 -12.80 6.82
CA MET A 1 -18.33 -13.27 6.28
C MET A 1 -18.28 -13.08 4.78
N SER A 2 -17.90 -14.14 4.07
CA SER A 2 -17.64 -14.16 2.63
C SER A 2 -18.87 -14.77 1.97
N ASN A 3 -19.63 -13.97 1.21
CA ASN A 3 -20.75 -14.50 0.44
C ASN A 3 -20.21 -15.19 -0.81
N GLU A 4 -19.97 -16.49 -0.72
CA GLU A 4 -19.80 -17.36 -1.88
C GLU A 4 -21.16 -17.49 -2.59
N VAL A 5 -21.33 -16.74 -3.67
CA VAL A 5 -22.45 -16.93 -4.59
C VAL A 5 -22.18 -18.20 -5.39
N LYS A 6 -22.72 -19.33 -4.92
CA LYS A 6 -22.78 -20.58 -5.68
C LYS A 6 -23.50 -20.32 -7.00
N PHE A 7 -22.75 -20.26 -8.09
CA PHE A 7 -23.31 -20.17 -9.43
C PHE A 7 -23.73 -21.58 -9.85
N GLU A 8 -25.01 -21.91 -9.67
CA GLU A 8 -25.57 -23.15 -10.22
C GLU A 8 -25.39 -23.17 -11.74
N GLN A 9 -24.63 -24.14 -12.23
CA GLN A 9 -24.49 -24.41 -13.65
C GLN A 9 -25.81 -24.99 -14.20
N LYS A 10 -26.74 -24.13 -14.63
CA LYS A 10 -27.87 -24.53 -15.47
C LYS A 10 -27.39 -24.63 -16.92
N ASN A 11 -27.25 -25.87 -17.39
CA ASN A 11 -27.00 -26.21 -18.78
C ASN A 11 -28.19 -25.81 -19.67
N PHE A 12 -28.17 -24.62 -20.26
CA PHE A 12 -29.15 -24.19 -21.27
C PHE A 12 -28.68 -24.58 -22.67
N HIS A 13 -29.21 -25.71 -23.16
CA HIS A 13 -29.11 -26.11 -24.56
C HIS A 13 -30.07 -25.26 -25.41
N GLY A 14 -29.56 -24.63 -26.47
CA GLY A 14 -30.31 -24.40 -27.73
C GLY A 14 -31.40 -23.32 -27.82
N GLY A 15 -31.53 -22.35 -26.91
CA GLY A 15 -32.54 -21.28 -27.00
C GLY A 15 -31.97 -19.92 -27.44
N LYS A 16 -32.57 -19.25 -28.43
CA LYS A 16 -32.23 -17.85 -28.81
C LYS A 16 -32.36 -16.96 -27.57
N LYS A 17 -31.27 -16.31 -27.14
CA LYS A 17 -31.27 -15.40 -25.99
C LYS A 17 -32.31 -14.30 -26.20
N ARG A 18 -33.26 -14.14 -25.26
CA ARG A 18 -34.23 -13.04 -25.29
C ARG A 18 -33.47 -11.71 -25.29
N LYS A 19 -33.82 -10.80 -26.20
CA LYS A 19 -33.26 -9.45 -26.19
C LYS A 19 -33.74 -8.74 -24.92
N LEU A 20 -32.82 -8.35 -24.04
CA LEU A 20 -33.13 -7.56 -22.83
C LEU A 20 -33.85 -6.26 -23.21
N HIS A 21 -34.80 -5.84 -22.37
CA HIS A 21 -35.49 -4.57 -22.55
C HIS A 21 -34.52 -3.39 -22.36
N THR A 22 -34.79 -2.26 -23.01
CA THR A 22 -33.92 -1.08 -22.99
C THR A 22 -33.65 -0.59 -21.57
N TYR A 23 -34.67 -0.61 -20.71
CA TYR A 23 -34.54 -0.27 -19.30
C TYR A 23 -33.59 -1.20 -18.53
N GLU A 24 -33.69 -2.52 -18.76
CA GLU A 24 -32.81 -3.51 -18.11
C GLU A 24 -31.35 -3.32 -18.54
N LYS A 25 -31.12 -3.01 -19.83
CA LYS A 25 -29.78 -2.69 -20.34
C LYS A 25 -29.21 -1.43 -19.69
N ALA A 26 -30.03 -0.38 -19.55
CA ALA A 26 -29.62 0.86 -18.91
C ALA A 26 -29.27 0.66 -17.43
N ARG A 27 -30.07 -0.14 -16.70
CA ARG A 27 -29.79 -0.49 -15.30
C ARG A 27 -28.48 -1.27 -15.16
N LEU A 28 -28.26 -2.31 -15.98
CA LEU A 28 -27.02 -3.09 -15.94
C LEU A 28 -25.79 -2.25 -16.29
N ALA A 29 -25.92 -1.33 -17.26
CA ALA A 29 -24.84 -0.40 -17.59
C ALA A 29 -24.52 0.53 -16.42
N TYR A 30 -25.54 1.05 -15.74
CA TYR A 30 -25.37 1.88 -14.55
C TYR A 30 -24.68 1.14 -13.41
N GLU A 31 -25.12 -0.08 -13.09
CA GLU A 31 -24.53 -0.93 -12.05
C GLU A 31 -23.03 -1.19 -12.35
N ARG A 32 -22.68 -1.54 -13.59
CA ARG A 32 -21.28 -1.72 -14.02
C ARG A 32 -20.45 -0.44 -13.82
N ILE A 33 -20.97 0.71 -14.22
CA ILE A 33 -20.28 2.00 -14.04
C ILE A 33 -20.05 2.30 -12.55
N GLN A 34 -21.02 1.98 -11.69
CA GLN A 34 -20.87 2.18 -10.24
C GLN A 34 -19.82 1.24 -9.64
N GLU A 35 -19.80 -0.02 -10.06
CA GLU A 35 -18.78 -0.99 -9.63
C GLU A 35 -17.37 -0.56 -10.05
N GLU A 36 -17.19 -0.14 -11.31
CA GLU A 36 -15.91 0.37 -11.79
C GLU A 36 -15.44 1.60 -11.01
N LYS A 37 -16.35 2.54 -10.73
CA LYS A 37 -16.03 3.72 -9.91
C LYS A 37 -15.60 3.32 -8.50
N LYS A 38 -16.26 2.34 -7.89
CA LYS A 38 -15.94 1.84 -6.56
C LYS A 38 -14.57 1.16 -6.54
N GLN A 39 -14.26 0.34 -7.55
CA GLN A 39 -12.95 -0.30 -7.70
C GLN A 39 -11.84 0.74 -7.87
N LYS A 40 -12.01 1.70 -8.79
CA LYS A 40 -11.04 2.80 -9.01
C LYS A 40 -10.80 3.62 -7.75
N LYS A 41 -11.85 3.91 -6.97
CA LYS A 41 -11.73 4.62 -5.70
C LYS A 41 -10.93 3.81 -4.67
N LEU A 42 -11.18 2.50 -4.56
CA LEU A 42 -10.46 1.63 -3.64
C LEU A 42 -8.97 1.54 -4.00
N GLU A 43 -8.64 1.34 -5.27
CA GLU A 43 -7.26 1.30 -5.76
C GLU A 43 -6.52 2.62 -5.47
N LYS A 44 -7.17 3.75 -5.74
CA LYS A 44 -6.61 5.08 -5.43
C LYS A 44 -6.32 5.23 -3.94
N GLN A 45 -7.27 4.86 -3.07
CA GLN A 45 -7.09 4.93 -1.62
C GLN A 45 -5.95 4.02 -1.14
N GLN A 46 -5.82 2.82 -1.69
CA GLN A 46 -4.71 1.93 -1.35
C GLN A 46 -3.36 2.51 -1.80
N ARG A 47 -3.29 3.11 -2.99
CA ARG A 47 -2.08 3.78 -3.48
C ARG A 47 -1.69 4.97 -2.62
N GLU A 48 -2.66 5.79 -2.21
CA GLU A 48 -2.44 6.92 -1.31
C GLU A 48 -1.94 6.47 0.06
N LYS A 49 -2.56 5.43 0.64
CA LYS A 49 -2.09 4.82 1.92
C LYS A 49 -0.66 4.32 1.82
N LYS A 50 -0.33 3.53 0.79
CA LYS A 50 1.04 3.02 0.57
C LYS A 50 2.05 4.16 0.44
N ARG A 51 1.70 5.22 -0.28
CA ARG A 51 2.55 6.42 -0.41
C ARG A 51 2.76 7.10 0.93
N GLN A 52 1.68 7.31 1.68
CA GLN A 52 1.73 7.95 2.99
C GLN A 52 2.58 7.14 3.97
N GLU A 53 2.38 5.83 4.04
CA GLU A 53 3.18 4.92 4.87
C GLU A 53 4.67 4.94 4.50
N ALA A 54 5.02 5.07 3.20
CA ALA A 54 6.41 5.21 2.78
C ALA A 54 7.02 6.55 3.24
N LEU A 55 6.25 7.65 3.14
CA LEU A 55 6.68 8.96 3.61
C LEU A 55 6.85 8.99 5.13
N ASP A 56 5.90 8.40 5.87
CA ASP A 56 5.94 8.35 7.32
C ASP A 56 7.12 7.50 7.81
N ARG A 57 7.37 6.34 7.18
CA ARG A 57 8.57 5.53 7.48
C ARG A 57 9.86 6.31 7.22
N SER A 58 9.95 7.03 6.10
CA SER A 58 11.13 7.86 5.78
C SER A 58 11.32 8.99 6.81
N LYS A 59 10.23 9.65 7.19
CA LYS A 59 10.23 10.72 8.20
C LYS A 59 10.64 10.17 9.57
N GLN A 60 10.09 9.05 10.01
CA GLN A 60 10.46 8.39 11.25
C GLN A 60 11.95 8.02 11.27
N ALA A 61 12.44 7.35 10.23
CA ALA A 61 13.87 7.00 10.13
C ALA A 61 14.79 8.23 10.16
N ARG A 62 14.38 9.32 9.49
CA ARG A 62 15.12 10.60 9.53
C ARG A 62 15.12 11.21 10.93
N MET A 63 13.99 11.19 11.63
CA MET A 63 13.86 11.71 12.98
C MET A 63 14.70 10.91 13.99
N GLU A 64 14.65 9.59 13.94
CA GLU A 64 15.44 8.71 14.81
C GLU A 64 16.95 8.89 14.56
N LYS A 65 17.37 8.95 13.29
CA LYS A 65 18.74 9.30 12.93
C LYS A 65 19.16 10.66 13.50
N ARG A 66 18.30 11.68 13.36
CA ARG A 66 18.58 13.03 13.87
C ARG A 66 18.72 13.03 15.40
N LYS A 67 17.80 12.37 16.11
CA LYS A 67 17.88 12.24 17.58
C LYS A 67 19.20 11.60 18.00
N LEU A 68 19.61 10.53 17.33
CA LEU A 68 20.85 9.81 17.64
C LEU A 68 22.10 10.68 17.40
N LEU A 69 22.20 11.30 16.23
CA LEU A 69 23.40 12.05 15.83
C LEU A 69 23.55 13.40 16.53
N TYR A 70 22.44 14.07 16.84
CA TYR A 70 22.45 15.39 17.49
C TYR A 70 22.30 15.31 19.01
N LYS A 71 22.31 14.11 19.59
CA LYS A 71 22.27 13.95 21.05
C LYS A 71 23.48 14.65 21.68
N ARG A 72 23.20 15.48 22.67
CA ARG A 72 24.18 16.26 23.42
C ARG A 72 24.11 15.91 24.91
N SER A 73 25.25 16.06 25.60
CA SER A 73 25.33 15.97 27.05
C SER A 73 24.67 17.18 27.71
N ARG A 74 24.48 17.14 29.03
CA ARG A 74 23.93 18.28 29.78
C ARG A 74 24.79 19.54 29.66
N LYS A 75 26.08 19.41 29.35
CA LYS A 75 27.02 20.52 29.07
C LYS A 75 27.05 20.91 27.58
N GLY A 76 26.17 20.37 26.75
CA GLY A 76 26.05 20.71 25.31
C GLY A 76 27.03 20.02 24.37
N GLN A 77 27.94 19.18 24.90
CA GLN A 77 28.90 18.44 24.09
C GLN A 77 28.22 17.32 23.29
N PRO A 78 28.64 17.06 22.04
CA PRO A 78 28.07 15.97 21.24
C PRO A 78 28.41 14.60 21.82
N ALA A 79 27.46 13.67 21.76
CA ALA A 79 27.67 12.28 22.18
C ALA A 79 28.40 11.48 21.08
N LEU A 80 29.70 11.73 20.88
CA LEU A 80 30.53 11.14 19.83
C LEU A 80 30.43 9.61 19.73
N GLY A 81 30.38 8.90 20.87
CA GLY A 81 30.25 7.44 20.87
C GLY A 81 29.01 6.91 20.15
N LEU A 82 27.90 7.66 20.15
CA LEU A 82 26.69 7.28 19.41
C LEU A 82 26.85 7.51 17.90
N GLN A 83 27.55 8.58 17.51
CA GLN A 83 27.84 8.88 16.10
C GLN A 83 28.77 7.82 15.50
N ILE A 84 29.80 7.43 16.24
CA ILE A 84 30.74 6.38 15.83
C ILE A 84 30.02 5.03 15.70
N LYS A 85 29.23 4.62 16.70
CA LYS A 85 28.42 3.39 16.61
C LYS A 85 27.50 3.37 15.39
N TYR A 86 26.86 4.50 15.09
CA TYR A 86 26.04 4.63 13.89
C TYR A 86 26.86 4.46 12.60
N LEU A 87 28.05 5.07 12.52
CA LEU A 87 28.95 4.95 11.36
C LEU A 87 29.43 3.51 11.15
N LEU A 88 29.85 2.83 12.23
CA LEU A 88 30.27 1.43 12.18
C LEU A 88 29.13 0.53 11.65
N SER A 89 27.90 0.72 12.16
CA SER A 89 26.74 -0.02 11.67
C SER A 89 26.43 0.22 10.18
N LYS A 90 26.85 1.37 9.62
CA LYS A 90 26.69 1.68 8.20
C LYS A 90 27.73 0.96 7.36
N ILE A 91 28.97 0.89 7.82
CA ILE A 91 30.05 0.16 7.16
C ILE A 91 29.73 -1.34 7.14
N GLU A 92 29.30 -1.91 8.26
CA GLU A 92 28.88 -3.32 8.32
C GLU A 92 27.74 -3.62 7.35
N LYS A 93 26.72 -2.76 7.28
CA LYS A 93 25.62 -2.90 6.32
C LYS A 93 26.07 -2.84 4.87
N GLN A 94 27.06 -1.99 4.55
CA GLN A 94 27.62 -1.92 3.20
C GLN A 94 28.34 -3.23 2.86
N LYS A 95 29.23 -3.71 3.74
CA LYS A 95 29.90 -5.02 3.59
C LYS A 95 28.90 -6.14 3.33
N THR A 96 27.87 -6.27 4.16
CA THR A 96 26.85 -7.32 4.02
C THR A 96 26.00 -7.20 2.74
N LYS A 97 25.96 -6.01 2.13
CA LYS A 97 25.21 -5.79 0.89
C LYS A 97 26.09 -6.15 -0.32
N ASP A 98 27.38 -5.88 -0.25
CA ASP A 98 28.34 -6.21 -1.31
C ASP A 98 28.61 -7.73 -1.37
N GLU A 99 28.38 -8.44 -0.26
CA GLU A 99 28.47 -9.91 -0.15
C GLU A 99 27.22 -10.66 -0.65
N ARG A 100 26.13 -9.96 -1.00
CA ARG A 100 24.85 -10.54 -1.46
C ARG A 100 24.58 -10.26 -2.92
#